data_AF-A0A8H4L6E0-F1
#
_entry.id   AF-A0A8H4L6E0-F1
#
_cell.length_a   1.000
_cell.length_b   1.000
_cell.length_c   1.000
_cell.angle_alpha   90.00
_cell.angle_beta   90.00
_cell.angle_gamma   90.00
#
_symmetry.space_group_name_H-M   'P 1'
#
loop_
_entity.id
_entity.type
_entity.pdbx_description
1 polymer ?
#
loop_
_entity_poly.entity_id
_entity_poly.type
_entity_poly.pdbx_seq_one_letter_code
_entity_poly.pdbx_strand_id
1 'polypeptide(L)'
;MGTIPLPSSLIVGTTDLTDKFHNTMDILDETRLGGQLTEMLQLGVLKLRLCRWRNAVTQLNQMPDSSTLSDTHGAGFSTWLGIIEATLKGVIEPVPAASDTPIDENRWLLDEVQHLCEYHRGPLRQQPPAPEGLKSASAGPILQAVASMVGSLEVEEMRGKLSELRSSDAARILDHDLASEHNIGLLRQSARAWDLQFSGQLKIVSHQYSRHKVDGNAHLSAGDSFAQNYQGPIVKSSNRYEDFSVSGDATTHLGNMYGKNVFDYARGK
;
A
#
# COMPACT_ATOMS: atom_id res chain seq x y z
N MET A 1 4.72 -11.93 15.25
CA MET A 1 3.79 -11.04 15.98
C MET A 1 2.42 -11.68 15.95
N GLY A 2 1.75 -11.83 17.09
CA GLY A 2 0.37 -12.33 17.13
C GLY A 2 -0.58 -11.24 16.64
N THR A 3 -1.36 -11.52 15.61
CA THR A 3 -2.39 -10.60 15.10
C THR A 3 -3.65 -10.81 15.93
N ILE A 4 -4.10 -9.76 16.62
CA ILE A 4 -5.41 -9.79 17.29
C ILE A 4 -6.46 -9.70 16.17
N PRO A 5 -7.37 -10.68 16.04
CA PRO A 5 -8.39 -10.65 15.02
C PRO A 5 -9.31 -9.45 15.23
N LEU A 6 -9.61 -8.73 14.14
CA LEU A 6 -10.58 -7.64 14.20
C LEU A 6 -11.96 -8.21 14.54
N PRO A 7 -12.77 -7.52 15.37
CA PRO A 7 -14.13 -7.92 15.65
C PRO A 7 -14.96 -8.00 14.37
N SER A 8 -15.96 -8.86 14.43
CA SER A 8 -16.90 -9.12 13.34
C SER A 8 -17.84 -7.94 13.09
N SER A 9 -18.12 -7.13 14.12
CA SER A 9 -19.03 -6.00 14.05
C SER A 9 -18.29 -4.66 13.89
N LEU A 10 -18.83 -3.81 13.02
CA LEU A 10 -18.41 -2.43 12.80
C LEU A 10 -19.49 -1.48 13.35
N ILE A 11 -19.45 -1.26 14.67
CA ILE A 11 -20.43 -0.42 15.37
C ILE A 11 -19.74 0.87 15.78
N VAL A 12 -20.35 2.02 15.46
CA VAL A 12 -19.92 3.37 15.89
C VAL A 12 -21.09 4.02 16.64
N GLY A 13 -20.90 4.25 17.94
CA GLY A 13 -22.00 4.59 18.83
C GLY A 13 -23.10 3.51 18.79
N THR A 14 -24.27 3.89 18.30
CA THR A 14 -25.44 3.03 18.11
C THR A 14 -25.63 2.53 16.66
N THR A 15 -24.79 3.00 15.73
CA THR A 15 -24.94 2.67 14.30
C THR A 15 -24.11 1.45 13.94
N ASP A 16 -24.77 0.41 13.42
CA ASP A 16 -24.11 -0.73 12.80
C ASP A 16 -23.85 -0.47 11.31
N LEU A 17 -22.58 -0.52 10.91
CA LEU A 17 -22.10 -0.26 9.55
C LEU A 17 -21.65 -1.55 8.85
N THR A 18 -21.75 -2.70 9.52
CA THR A 18 -21.18 -3.98 9.09
C THR A 18 -21.69 -4.39 7.72
N ASP A 19 -23.02 -4.41 7.52
CA ASP A 19 -23.61 -4.85 6.26
C ASP A 19 -23.31 -3.89 5.11
N LYS A 20 -23.32 -2.57 5.35
CA LYS A 20 -23.01 -1.56 4.34
C LYS A 20 -21.57 -1.66 3.84
N PHE A 21 -20.63 -1.87 4.77
CA PHE A 21 -19.24 -2.10 4.43
C PHE A 21 -19.08 -3.37 3.60
N HIS A 22 -19.66 -4.49 4.03
CA HIS A 22 -19.57 -5.76 3.29
C HIS A 22 -20.20 -5.66 1.90
N ASN A 23 -21.39 -5.09 1.78
CA ASN A 23 -22.03 -4.89 0.48
C ASN A 23 -21.16 -4.03 -0.45
N THR A 24 -20.54 -2.97 0.07
CA THR A 24 -19.62 -2.13 -0.72
C THR A 24 -18.42 -2.93 -1.21
N MET A 25 -17.82 -3.74 -0.34
CA MET A 25 -16.67 -4.58 -0.68
C MET A 25 -17.03 -5.69 -1.67
N ASP A 26 -18.20 -6.31 -1.54
CA ASP A 26 -18.66 -7.36 -2.45
C ASP A 26 -18.82 -6.81 -3.88
N ILE A 27 -19.41 -5.62 -4.04
CA ILE A 27 -19.51 -4.96 -5.35
C ILE A 27 -18.12 -4.66 -5.95
N LEU A 28 -17.15 -4.23 -5.12
CA LEU A 28 -15.78 -3.98 -5.56
C LEU A 28 -15.03 -5.26 -5.91
N ASP A 29 -15.26 -6.36 -5.19
CA ASP A 29 -14.68 -7.69 -5.49
C ASP A 29 -15.20 -8.23 -6.82
N GLU A 30 -16.46 -7.96 -7.13
CA GLU A 30 -17.11 -8.33 -8.38
C GLU A 30 -16.76 -7.40 -9.55
N THR A 31 -16.13 -6.25 -9.28
CA THR A 31 -15.69 -5.30 -10.29
C THR A 31 -14.51 -5.85 -11.09
N ARG A 32 -14.73 -6.10 -12.38
CA ARG A 32 -13.73 -6.57 -13.33
C ARG A 32 -13.30 -5.43 -14.24
N LEU A 33 -12.00 -5.18 -14.25
CA LEU A 33 -11.35 -4.15 -15.07
C LEU A 33 -10.83 -4.74 -16.39
N GLY A 34 -10.36 -3.89 -17.29
CA GLY A 34 -9.95 -4.24 -18.66
C GLY A 34 -8.69 -5.11 -18.77
N GLY A 35 -8.24 -5.69 -17.64
CA GLY A 35 -7.09 -6.61 -17.57
C GLY A 35 -5.73 -5.91 -17.47
N GLN A 36 -5.68 -4.58 -17.46
CA GLN A 36 -4.41 -3.86 -17.26
C GLN A 36 -3.98 -3.92 -15.79
N LEU A 37 -2.70 -4.24 -15.54
CA LEU A 37 -2.13 -4.30 -14.19
C LEU A 37 -2.37 -3.01 -13.40
N THR A 38 -2.18 -1.85 -14.04
CA THR A 38 -2.41 -0.54 -13.42
C THR A 38 -3.83 -0.41 -12.89
N GLU A 39 -4.84 -0.79 -13.69
CA GLU A 39 -6.24 -0.73 -13.28
C GLU A 39 -6.51 -1.68 -12.10
N MET A 40 -5.99 -2.91 -12.16
CA MET A 40 -6.12 -3.88 -11.07
C MET A 40 -5.48 -3.37 -9.77
N LEU A 41 -4.30 -2.74 -9.84
CA LEU A 41 -3.63 -2.12 -8.70
C LEU A 41 -4.42 -0.93 -8.15
N GLN A 42 -5.02 -0.10 -9.02
CA GLN A 42 -5.85 1.03 -8.61
C GLN A 42 -7.07 0.57 -7.81
N LEU A 43 -7.78 -0.44 -8.28
CA LEU A 43 -8.89 -1.05 -7.54
C LEU A 43 -8.41 -1.72 -6.24
N GLY A 44 -7.28 -2.42 -6.28
CA GLY A 44 -6.64 -2.98 -5.09
C GLY A 44 -6.34 -1.92 -4.03
N VAL A 45 -5.78 -0.78 -4.42
CA VAL A 45 -5.50 0.35 -3.52
C VAL A 45 -6.80 0.95 -2.96
N LEU A 46 -7.84 1.10 -3.77
CA LEU A 46 -9.15 1.59 -3.30
C LEU A 46 -9.74 0.65 -2.25
N LYS A 47 -9.75 -0.65 -2.52
CA LYS A 47 -10.19 -1.69 -1.59
C LYS A 47 -9.38 -1.61 -0.30
N LEU A 48 -8.04 -1.57 -0.41
CA LEU A 48 -7.14 -1.46 0.74
C LEU A 48 -7.44 -0.21 1.58
N ARG A 49 -7.73 0.92 0.94
CA ARG A 49 -8.10 2.17 1.63
C ARG A 49 -9.39 2.02 2.43
N LEU A 50 -10.43 1.42 1.85
CA LEU A 50 -11.68 1.10 2.56
C LEU A 50 -11.47 0.09 3.70
N CYS A 51 -10.69 -0.96 3.45
CA CYS A 51 -10.30 -1.96 4.44
C CYS A 51 -9.58 -1.28 5.64
N ARG A 52 -8.63 -0.36 5.38
CA ARG A 52 -7.94 0.44 6.41
C ARG A 52 -8.89 1.34 7.18
N TRP A 53 -9.82 2.00 6.50
CA TRP A 53 -10.84 2.83 7.15
C TRP A 53 -11.64 2.02 8.17
N ARG A 54 -12.16 0.84 7.77
CA ARG A 54 -12.84 -0.08 8.70
C ARG A 54 -11.96 -0.40 9.90
N ASN A 55 -10.72 -0.83 9.63
CA ASN A 55 -9.79 -1.21 10.69
C ASN A 55 -9.53 -0.06 11.67
N ALA A 56 -9.34 1.17 11.16
CA ALA A 56 -9.16 2.35 12.01
C ALA A 56 -10.39 2.63 12.88
N VAL A 57 -11.61 2.59 12.32
CA VAL A 57 -12.85 2.75 13.09
C VAL A 57 -12.92 1.71 14.20
N THR A 58 -12.70 0.45 13.85
CA THR A 58 -12.75 -0.67 14.79
C THR A 58 -11.75 -0.52 15.94
N GLN A 59 -10.50 -0.18 15.64
CA GLN A 59 -9.48 -0.01 16.69
C GLN A 59 -9.78 1.20 17.59
N LEU A 60 -10.28 2.31 17.03
CA LEU A 60 -10.62 3.50 17.81
C LEU A 60 -11.80 3.26 18.75
N ASN A 61 -12.79 2.44 18.36
CA ASN A 61 -13.93 2.11 19.21
C ASN A 61 -13.61 1.11 20.32
N GLN A 62 -12.49 0.39 20.22
CA GLN A 62 -12.05 -0.55 21.25
C GLN A 62 -11.19 0.09 22.35
N MET A 63 -10.77 1.35 22.16
CA MET A 63 -9.94 2.04 23.14
C MET A 63 -10.80 2.53 24.32
N PRO A 64 -10.47 2.14 25.57
CA PRO A 64 -11.30 2.45 26.75
C PRO A 64 -11.53 3.94 27.02
N ASP A 65 -10.55 4.78 26.66
CA ASP A 65 -10.55 6.22 26.93
C ASP A 65 -10.94 7.07 25.71
N SER A 66 -11.38 6.42 24.63
CA SER A 66 -11.63 7.03 23.33
C SER A 66 -13.11 7.41 23.22
N SER A 67 -13.46 8.63 23.63
CA SER A 67 -14.70 9.29 23.19
C SER A 67 -14.60 9.77 21.73
N THR A 68 -13.86 9.04 20.88
CA THR A 68 -13.26 9.61 19.67
C THR A 68 -14.23 9.58 18.49
N LEU A 69 -15.08 8.55 18.39
CA LEU A 69 -16.11 8.45 17.36
C LEU A 69 -17.49 8.39 18.00
N SER A 70 -18.32 9.39 17.72
CA SER A 70 -19.67 9.56 18.26
C SER A 70 -20.77 9.01 17.33
N ASP A 71 -22.02 8.97 17.81
CA ASP A 71 -23.20 8.65 16.99
C ASP A 71 -23.30 9.51 15.71
N THR A 72 -22.88 10.77 15.77
CA THR A 72 -22.85 11.66 14.60
C THR A 72 -21.91 11.15 13.53
N HIS A 73 -20.75 10.62 13.93
CA HIS A 73 -19.81 9.97 13.01
C HIS A 73 -20.41 8.69 12.45
N GLY A 74 -21.04 7.85 13.28
CA GLY A 74 -21.74 6.64 12.83
C GLY A 74 -22.79 6.93 11.76
N ALA A 75 -23.64 7.93 11.98
CA ALA A 75 -24.63 8.38 11.00
C ALA A 75 -23.97 8.88 9.70
N GLY A 76 -22.93 9.73 9.80
CA GLY A 76 -22.19 10.23 8.66
C GLY A 76 -21.55 9.12 7.82
N PHE A 77 -20.90 8.16 8.47
CA PHE A 77 -20.33 6.99 7.80
C PHE A 77 -21.39 6.13 7.12
N SER A 78 -22.54 5.92 7.76
CA SER A 78 -23.67 5.18 7.17
C SER A 78 -24.18 5.83 5.90
N THR A 79 -24.31 7.17 5.90
CA THR A 79 -24.69 7.96 4.73
C THR A 79 -23.68 7.82 3.60
N TRP A 80 -22.39 8.03 3.88
CA TRP A 80 -21.34 7.96 2.85
C TRP A 80 -21.16 6.57 2.27
N LEU A 81 -21.20 5.51 3.10
CA LEU A 81 -21.20 4.14 2.59
C LEU A 81 -22.42 3.87 1.71
N GLY A 82 -23.60 4.40 2.05
CA GLY A 82 -24.79 4.29 1.21
C GLY A 82 -24.65 5.01 -0.13
N ILE A 83 -24.03 6.19 -0.16
CA ILE A 83 -23.76 6.93 -1.41
C ILE A 83 -22.75 6.18 -2.28
N ILE A 84 -21.69 5.63 -1.68
CA ILE A 84 -20.69 4.81 -2.38
C ILE A 84 -21.37 3.57 -2.98
N GLU A 85 -22.15 2.84 -2.19
CA GLU A 85 -22.89 1.66 -2.64
C GLU A 85 -23.82 2.00 -3.81
N ALA A 86 -24.60 3.08 -3.71
CA ALA A 86 -25.50 3.52 -4.78
C ALA A 86 -24.73 3.94 -6.05
N THR A 87 -23.59 4.61 -5.89
CA THR A 87 -22.72 5.03 -7.00
C THR A 87 -22.14 3.83 -7.74
N LEU A 88 -21.73 2.79 -7.00
CA LEU A 88 -21.24 1.54 -7.59
C LEU A 88 -22.36 0.76 -8.29
N LYS A 89 -23.59 0.74 -7.73
CA LYS A 89 -24.75 0.05 -8.32
C LYS A 89 -25.36 0.74 -9.54
N GLY A 90 -25.21 2.05 -9.68
CA GLY A 90 -25.87 2.85 -10.72
C GLY A 90 -25.45 2.56 -12.17
N VAL A 91 -24.53 1.64 -12.42
CA VAL A 91 -23.90 1.43 -13.74
C VAL A 91 -23.76 -0.06 -14.12
N ILE A 92 -24.67 -0.92 -13.64
CA ILE A 92 -24.65 -2.35 -13.93
C ILE A 92 -25.16 -2.61 -15.36
N GLU A 93 -24.27 -2.97 -16.28
CA GLU A 93 -24.63 -3.65 -17.54
C GLU A 93 -23.98 -5.05 -17.59
N PRO A 94 -24.73 -6.11 -17.90
CA PRO A 94 -24.20 -7.47 -18.02
C PRO A 94 -23.50 -7.67 -19.36
N VAL A 95 -22.23 -8.12 -19.35
CA VAL A 95 -21.47 -8.46 -20.57
C VAL A 95 -20.69 -9.77 -20.35
N PRO A 96 -20.65 -10.70 -21.33
CA PRO A 96 -20.04 -12.01 -21.15
C PRO A 96 -18.51 -12.01 -21.01
N ALA A 97 -17.98 -13.13 -20.53
CA ALA A 97 -16.59 -13.31 -20.12
C ALA A 97 -15.58 -13.44 -21.28
N ALA A 98 -14.48 -12.70 -21.18
CA ALA A 98 -13.18 -12.90 -21.83
C ALA A 98 -12.12 -12.24 -20.91
N SER A 99 -10.84 -12.57 -20.87
CA SER A 99 -9.96 -13.64 -21.37
C SER A 99 -8.78 -13.67 -20.39
N ASP A 100 -8.12 -14.82 -20.22
CA ASP A 100 -7.02 -15.05 -19.27
C ASP A 100 -5.97 -13.93 -19.25
N THR A 101 -5.73 -13.36 -18.06
CA THR A 101 -4.72 -12.33 -17.81
C THR A 101 -3.33 -12.97 -17.89
N PRO A 102 -2.34 -12.36 -18.55
CA PRO A 102 -0.97 -12.88 -18.56
C PRO A 102 -0.41 -12.97 -17.14
N ILE A 103 0.43 -13.98 -16.90
CA ILE A 103 1.23 -14.08 -15.66
C ILE A 103 2.28 -12.97 -15.72
N ASP A 104 1.97 -11.84 -15.11
CA ASP A 104 2.83 -10.65 -15.00
C ASP A 104 3.84 -10.85 -13.85
N GLU A 105 5.10 -10.47 -14.07
CA GLU A 105 6.18 -10.47 -13.05
C GLU A 105 5.81 -9.64 -11.80
N ASN A 106 4.84 -8.74 -11.93
CA ASN A 106 4.33 -7.90 -10.84
C ASN A 106 3.10 -8.49 -10.14
N ARG A 107 2.72 -9.74 -10.42
CA ARG A 107 1.57 -10.39 -9.77
C ARG A 107 1.69 -10.40 -8.24
N TRP A 108 2.91 -10.54 -7.71
CA TRP A 108 3.16 -10.50 -6.27
C TRP A 108 2.66 -9.20 -5.63
N LEU A 109 2.71 -8.07 -6.35
CA LEU A 109 2.27 -6.77 -5.85
C LEU A 109 0.75 -6.72 -5.70
N LEU A 110 0.02 -7.31 -6.64
CA LEU A 110 -1.43 -7.48 -6.53
C LEU A 110 -1.79 -8.39 -5.35
N ASP A 111 -1.08 -9.52 -5.23
CA ASP A 111 -1.29 -10.49 -4.16
C ASP A 111 -1.02 -9.86 -2.78
N GLU A 112 0.04 -9.06 -2.64
CA GLU A 112 0.38 -8.38 -1.39
C GLU A 112 -0.64 -7.29 -1.03
N VAL A 113 -1.10 -6.48 -2.01
CA VAL A 113 -2.16 -5.49 -1.79
C VAL A 113 -3.48 -6.16 -1.39
N GLN A 114 -3.83 -7.28 -2.03
CA GLN A 114 -5.02 -8.06 -1.69
C GLN A 114 -4.89 -8.66 -0.28
N HIS A 115 -3.73 -9.22 0.06
CA HIS A 115 -3.44 -9.75 1.39
C HIS A 115 -3.57 -8.68 2.49
N LEU A 116 -3.04 -7.48 2.25
CA LEU A 116 -3.18 -6.34 3.15
C LEU A 116 -4.65 -5.91 3.32
N CYS A 117 -5.45 -5.93 2.24
CA CYS A 117 -6.88 -5.63 2.37
C CYS A 117 -7.56 -6.70 3.22
N GLU A 118 -7.34 -7.99 2.95
CA GLU A 118 -7.91 -9.10 3.73
C GLU A 118 -7.55 -9.00 5.22
N TYR A 119 -6.29 -8.66 5.51
CA TYR A 119 -5.80 -8.42 6.86
C TYR A 119 -6.60 -7.32 7.58
N HIS A 120 -6.98 -6.25 6.89
CA HIS A 120 -7.74 -5.14 7.44
C HIS A 120 -9.26 -5.29 7.35
N ARG A 121 -9.76 -6.12 6.42
CA ARG A 121 -11.19 -6.36 6.17
C ARG A 121 -11.87 -7.01 7.35
N GLY A 122 -11.13 -7.77 8.17
CA GLY A 122 -11.69 -8.54 9.28
C GLY A 122 -12.47 -9.77 8.82
N PRO A 123 -13.31 -10.34 9.70
CA PRO A 123 -14.00 -11.60 9.42
C PRO A 123 -14.91 -11.48 8.18
N LEU A 124 -14.76 -12.43 7.25
CA LEU A 124 -15.63 -12.52 6.07
C LEU A 124 -17.06 -12.87 6.48
N ARG A 125 -18.03 -12.26 5.79
CA ARG A 125 -19.44 -12.65 5.87
C ARG A 125 -19.60 -14.07 5.29
N GLN A 126 -20.35 -14.95 5.97
CA GLN A 126 -20.84 -16.18 5.35
C GLN A 126 -21.88 -15.78 4.28
N GLN A 127 -21.51 -15.87 3.00
CA GLN A 127 -22.21 -15.25 1.86
C GLN A 127 -23.50 -16.00 1.44
N PRO A 128 -24.60 -15.29 1.12
CA PRO A 128 -25.54 -15.66 0.06
C PRO A 128 -24.92 -15.36 -1.33
N PRO A 129 -25.49 -15.86 -2.44
CA PRO A 129 -24.87 -15.74 -3.77
C PRO A 129 -24.72 -14.28 -4.21
N ALA A 130 -23.53 -13.98 -4.73
CA ALA A 130 -23.15 -12.70 -5.34
C ALA A 130 -24.12 -12.27 -6.47
N PRO A 131 -24.51 -10.99 -6.54
CA PRO A 131 -25.08 -10.44 -7.77
C PRO A 131 -24.06 -10.49 -8.93
N GLU A 132 -24.56 -10.36 -10.16
CA GLU A 132 -23.73 -10.43 -11.36
C GLU A 132 -22.78 -9.22 -11.43
N GLY A 133 -21.48 -9.51 -11.50
CA GLY A 133 -20.43 -8.51 -11.34
C GLY A 133 -20.30 -7.48 -12.48
N LEU A 134 -19.68 -6.35 -12.13
CA LEU A 134 -19.45 -5.21 -13.02
C LEU A 134 -18.34 -5.54 -14.05
N LYS A 135 -18.64 -5.43 -15.34
CA LYS A 135 -17.63 -5.24 -16.40
C LYS A 135 -18.01 -4.02 -17.21
N SER A 136 -17.22 -2.95 -17.15
CA SER A 136 -17.43 -1.83 -18.07
C SER A 136 -16.13 -1.08 -18.39
N ALA A 137 -15.99 -0.67 -19.65
CA ALA A 137 -15.01 0.30 -20.12
C ALA A 137 -15.15 1.68 -19.45
N SER A 138 -16.22 1.91 -18.67
CA SER A 138 -16.51 3.14 -17.90
C SER A 138 -16.29 3.02 -16.39
N ALA A 139 -15.70 1.93 -15.89
CA ALA A 139 -15.46 1.75 -14.45
C ALA A 139 -14.50 2.80 -13.86
N GLY A 140 -13.52 3.26 -14.64
CA GLY A 140 -12.48 4.21 -14.18
C GLY A 140 -13.05 5.49 -13.55
N PRO A 141 -13.87 6.29 -14.25
CA PRO A 141 -14.49 7.49 -13.70
C PRO A 141 -15.33 7.25 -12.43
N ILE A 142 -16.08 6.15 -12.38
CA ILE A 142 -16.91 5.79 -11.23
C ILE A 142 -16.04 5.48 -10.03
N LEU A 143 -15.04 4.63 -10.23
CA LEU A 143 -14.11 4.26 -9.18
C LEU A 143 -13.35 5.50 -8.68
N GLN A 144 -12.98 6.45 -9.56
CA GLN A 144 -12.35 7.71 -9.15
C GLN A 144 -13.30 8.60 -8.31
N ALA A 145 -14.58 8.64 -8.66
CA ALA A 145 -15.60 9.30 -7.85
C ALA A 145 -15.72 8.64 -6.47
N VAL A 146 -15.77 7.31 -6.42
CA VAL A 146 -15.78 6.53 -5.17
C VAL A 146 -14.53 6.81 -4.34
N ALA A 147 -13.34 6.86 -4.94
CA ALA A 147 -12.10 7.20 -4.24
C ALA A 147 -12.14 8.58 -3.58
N SER A 148 -12.83 9.53 -4.22
CA SER A 148 -13.08 10.87 -3.66
C SER A 148 -14.06 10.79 -2.48
N MET A 149 -15.14 10.02 -2.61
CA MET A 149 -16.13 9.79 -1.54
C MET A 149 -15.56 9.05 -0.34
N VAL A 150 -14.59 8.13 -0.53
CA VAL A 150 -13.87 7.49 0.56
C VAL A 150 -13.09 8.51 1.39
N GLY A 151 -12.66 9.64 0.80
CA GLY A 151 -12.11 10.76 1.55
C GLY A 151 -13.06 11.33 2.61
N SER A 152 -14.37 11.30 2.36
CA SER A 152 -15.39 11.76 3.32
C SER A 152 -15.59 10.79 4.50
N LEU A 153 -15.12 9.55 4.38
CA LEU A 153 -15.10 8.58 5.48
C LEU A 153 -13.90 8.81 6.43
N GLU A 154 -12.86 9.48 5.96
CA GLU A 154 -11.60 9.70 6.69
C GLU A 154 -11.62 11.02 7.48
N VAL A 155 -12.39 11.02 8.57
CA VAL A 155 -12.51 12.18 9.47
C VAL A 155 -11.23 12.49 10.24
N GLU A 156 -11.14 13.70 10.80
CA GLU A 156 -9.93 14.23 11.44
C GLU A 156 -9.43 13.34 12.58
N GLU A 157 -10.37 12.85 13.38
CA GLU A 157 -10.16 11.99 14.53
C GLU A 157 -9.48 10.67 14.16
N MET A 158 -9.63 10.23 12.90
CA MET A 158 -9.02 9.00 12.38
C MET A 158 -7.65 9.24 11.74
N ARG A 159 -7.25 10.50 11.51
CA ARG A 159 -6.04 10.85 10.73
C ARG A 159 -4.79 10.17 11.25
N GLY A 160 -4.57 10.22 12.57
CA GLY A 160 -3.41 9.60 13.21
C GLY A 160 -3.37 8.09 12.96
N LYS A 161 -4.50 7.42 13.17
CA LYS A 161 -4.58 5.96 13.02
C LYS A 161 -4.46 5.50 11.57
N LEU A 162 -5.11 6.22 10.65
CA LEU A 162 -4.98 5.94 9.22
C LEU A 162 -3.54 6.15 8.73
N SER A 163 -2.84 7.17 9.23
CA SER A 163 -1.43 7.40 8.90
C SER A 163 -0.52 6.28 9.41
N GLU A 164 -0.77 5.76 10.62
CA GLU A 164 -0.06 4.60 11.18
C GLU A 164 -0.27 3.35 10.31
N LEU A 165 -1.53 3.03 9.96
CA LEU A 165 -1.87 1.87 9.13
C LEU A 165 -1.23 1.99 7.74
N ARG A 166 -1.33 3.15 7.07
CA ARG A 166 -0.66 3.38 5.79
C ARG A 166 0.85 3.18 5.88
N SER A 167 1.47 3.68 6.95
CA SER A 167 2.92 3.54 7.17
C SER A 167 3.32 2.08 7.36
N SER A 168 2.51 1.32 8.11
CA SER A 168 2.72 -0.11 8.31
C SER A 168 2.61 -0.90 7.01
N ASP A 169 1.59 -0.63 6.20
CA ASP A 169 1.39 -1.27 4.90
C ASP A 169 2.54 -0.96 3.95
N ALA A 170 2.93 0.32 3.88
CA ALA A 170 4.03 0.76 3.02
C ALA A 170 5.34 0.11 3.45
N ALA A 171 5.66 0.07 4.75
CA ALA A 171 6.84 -0.60 5.27
C ALA A 171 6.86 -2.08 4.89
N ARG A 172 5.73 -2.79 5.05
CA ARG A 172 5.63 -4.20 4.70
C ARG A 172 5.87 -4.46 3.21
N ILE A 173 5.30 -3.65 2.32
CA ILE A 173 5.52 -3.77 0.88
C ILE A 173 6.98 -3.44 0.53
N LEU A 174 7.57 -2.42 1.15
CA LEU A 174 8.95 -2.01 0.91
C LEU A 174 9.98 -3.03 1.42
N ASP A 175 9.64 -3.78 2.46
CA ASP A 175 10.48 -4.84 3.04
C ASP A 175 10.31 -6.20 2.31
N HIS A 176 9.45 -6.29 1.30
CA HIS A 176 9.27 -7.51 0.52
C HIS A 176 10.47 -7.80 -0.38
N ASP A 177 10.92 -9.06 -0.47
CA ASP A 177 12.14 -9.45 -1.22
C ASP A 177 12.10 -9.10 -2.72
N LEU A 178 10.89 -9.05 -3.28
CA LEU A 178 10.67 -8.67 -4.68
C LEU A 178 10.48 -7.16 -4.88
N ALA A 179 10.53 -6.34 -3.82
CA ALA A 179 10.38 -4.89 -3.92
C ALA A 179 11.56 -4.29 -4.71
N SER A 180 11.23 -3.56 -5.78
CA SER A 180 12.18 -2.87 -6.64
C SER A 180 11.68 -1.48 -6.98
N GLU A 181 12.56 -0.57 -7.38
CA GLU A 181 12.16 0.79 -7.75
C GLU A 181 11.07 0.79 -8.84
N HIS A 182 11.17 -0.14 -9.79
CA HIS A 182 10.22 -0.28 -10.87
C HIS A 182 8.81 -0.63 -10.36
N ASN A 183 8.67 -1.71 -9.59
CA ASN A 183 7.35 -2.15 -9.14
C ASN A 183 6.77 -1.27 -8.03
N ILE A 184 7.60 -0.71 -7.14
CA ILE A 184 7.15 0.29 -6.17
C ILE A 184 6.78 1.60 -6.87
N GLY A 185 7.52 1.97 -7.92
CA GLY A 185 7.18 3.09 -8.79
C GLY A 185 5.81 2.92 -9.44
N LEU A 186 5.51 1.71 -9.93
CA LEU A 186 4.21 1.35 -10.48
C LEU A 186 3.11 1.45 -9.41
N LEU A 187 3.28 0.83 -8.24
CA LEU A 187 2.30 0.91 -7.15
C LEU A 187 2.07 2.36 -6.73
N ARG A 188 3.13 3.15 -6.59
CA ARG A 188 3.07 4.56 -6.21
C ARG A 188 2.25 5.36 -7.22
N GLN A 189 2.47 5.15 -8.52
CA GLN A 189 1.71 5.80 -9.58
C GLN A 189 0.24 5.37 -9.55
N SER A 190 -0.02 4.07 -9.43
CA SER A 190 -1.37 3.50 -9.30
C SER A 190 -2.09 4.01 -8.06
N ALA A 191 -1.39 4.28 -6.95
CA ALA A 191 -2.00 4.78 -5.72
C ALA A 191 -2.29 6.29 -5.73
N ARG A 192 -1.63 7.08 -6.59
CA ARG A 192 -1.59 8.55 -6.47
C ARG A 192 -2.97 9.23 -6.45
N ALA A 193 -3.91 8.75 -7.27
CA ALA A 193 -5.27 9.28 -7.34
C ALA A 193 -6.25 8.63 -6.34
N TRP A 194 -5.84 7.55 -5.68
CA TRP A 194 -6.71 6.64 -4.93
C TRP A 194 -6.43 6.69 -3.43
N ASP A 195 -5.15 6.84 -3.07
CA ASP A 195 -4.65 7.11 -1.72
C ASP A 195 -3.31 7.89 -1.83
N LEU A 196 -3.40 9.21 -1.89
CA LEU A 196 -2.24 10.09 -2.03
C LEU A 196 -1.25 9.95 -0.86
N GLN A 197 -1.75 9.74 0.36
CA GLN A 197 -0.90 9.63 1.54
C GLN A 197 -0.09 8.33 1.50
N PHE A 198 -0.73 7.22 1.17
CA PHE A 198 -0.06 5.93 0.98
C PHE A 198 0.95 5.99 -0.18
N SER A 199 0.58 6.58 -1.32
CA SER A 199 1.49 6.83 -2.44
C SER A 199 2.74 7.61 -2.00
N GLY A 200 2.58 8.61 -1.13
CA GLY A 200 3.70 9.39 -0.58
C GLY A 200 4.67 8.60 0.31
N GLN A 201 4.22 7.48 0.87
CA GLN A 201 5.00 6.60 1.74
C GLN A 201 5.71 5.46 0.99
N LEU A 202 5.27 5.15 -0.23
CA LEU A 202 5.91 4.17 -1.13
C LEU A 202 7.19 4.74 -1.75
N LYS A 203 8.24 4.84 -0.94
CA LYS A 203 9.56 5.30 -1.36
C LYS A 203 10.60 4.27 -0.96
N ILE A 204 11.18 3.60 -1.95
CA ILE A 204 12.40 2.83 -1.71
C ILE A 204 13.51 3.82 -1.36
N VAL A 205 13.99 3.70 -0.12
CA VAL A 205 15.20 4.39 0.33
C VAL A 205 16.33 3.40 0.14
N SER A 206 16.90 3.36 -1.06
CA SER A 206 18.07 2.54 -1.38
C SER A 206 19.10 3.32 -2.18
N HIS A 207 20.33 2.85 -2.18
CA HIS A 207 21.36 3.35 -3.08
C HIS A 207 21.15 2.76 -4.48
N GLN A 208 21.32 3.61 -5.49
CA GLN A 208 21.24 3.23 -6.90
C GLN A 208 22.61 3.33 -7.54
N TYR A 209 22.97 2.30 -8.32
CA TYR A 209 24.23 2.23 -9.05
C TYR A 209 23.94 1.95 -10.52
N SER A 210 24.22 2.91 -11.40
CA SER A 210 23.97 2.75 -12.84
C SER A 210 25.20 3.18 -13.65
N ARG A 211 25.38 2.57 -14.82
CA ARG A 211 26.44 2.93 -15.81
C ARG A 211 27.82 3.11 -15.17
N HIS A 212 28.29 2.09 -14.46
CA HIS A 212 29.59 2.12 -13.81
C HIS A 212 30.61 1.21 -14.50
N LYS A 213 31.88 1.60 -14.47
CA LYS A 213 32.99 0.82 -15.02
C LYS A 213 34.05 0.60 -13.94
N VAL A 214 34.42 -0.65 -13.70
CA VAL A 214 35.59 -1.01 -12.88
C VAL A 214 36.62 -1.63 -13.80
N ASP A 215 37.85 -1.11 -13.78
CA ASP A 215 38.94 -1.50 -14.70
C ASP A 215 40.26 -1.72 -13.96
N GLY A 216 41.13 -2.59 -14.47
CA GLY A 216 42.38 -2.98 -13.80
C GLY A 216 42.17 -3.80 -12.52
N ASN A 217 42.97 -3.54 -11.48
CA ASN A 217 42.89 -4.21 -10.17
C ASN A 217 41.99 -3.45 -9.17
N ALA A 218 41.18 -2.52 -9.66
CA ALA A 218 40.35 -1.68 -8.83
C ALA A 218 39.31 -2.49 -8.05
N HIS A 219 39.04 -2.09 -6.81
CA HIS A 219 38.01 -2.65 -5.95
C HIS A 219 36.89 -1.65 -5.72
N LEU A 220 35.65 -2.09 -5.98
CA LEU A 220 34.44 -1.34 -5.69
C LEU A 220 33.59 -2.11 -4.68
N SER A 221 33.28 -1.47 -3.54
CA SER A 221 32.24 -1.93 -2.63
C SER A 221 31.00 -1.05 -2.80
N ALA A 222 29.86 -1.66 -3.12
CA ALA A 222 28.57 -1.00 -3.23
C ALA A 222 27.63 -1.50 -2.13
N GLY A 223 26.88 -0.59 -1.51
CA GLY A 223 25.94 -0.87 -0.43
C GLY A 223 26.37 -0.21 0.88
N ASP A 224 25.60 -0.42 1.94
CA ASP A 224 25.98 0.06 3.27
C ASP A 224 27.07 -0.84 3.89
N SER A 225 28.07 -0.24 4.53
CA SER A 225 29.17 -0.95 5.17
C SER A 225 29.19 -0.74 6.68
N PHE A 226 29.35 -1.82 7.43
CA PHE A 226 29.30 -1.82 8.89
C PHE A 226 30.65 -2.23 9.49
N ALA A 227 31.13 -1.48 10.49
CA ALA A 227 32.20 -1.96 11.35
C ALA A 227 31.71 -3.15 12.19
N GLN A 228 32.63 -4.06 12.53
CA GLN A 228 32.32 -5.35 13.15
C GLN A 228 31.51 -5.26 14.45
N ASN A 229 31.60 -4.13 15.17
CA ASN A 229 30.91 -3.87 16.44
C ASN A 229 29.97 -2.65 16.37
N TYR A 230 29.49 -2.27 15.19
CA TYR A 230 28.58 -1.13 15.07
C TYR A 230 27.23 -1.43 15.72
N GLN A 231 26.83 -0.60 16.68
CA GLN A 231 25.52 -0.67 17.38
C GLN A 231 24.74 0.66 17.31
N GLY A 232 25.20 1.60 16.47
CA GLY A 232 24.57 2.91 16.34
C GLY A 232 23.30 2.89 15.47
N PRO A 233 22.54 3.98 15.44
CA PRO A 233 21.37 4.11 14.56
C PRO A 233 21.78 4.10 13.08
N ILE A 234 20.99 3.43 12.24
CA ILE A 234 21.20 3.42 10.78
C ILE A 234 20.45 4.62 10.18
N VAL A 235 21.13 5.39 9.33
CA VAL A 235 20.50 6.49 8.61
C VAL A 235 19.95 5.93 7.29
N LYS A 236 18.63 5.84 7.16
CA LYS A 236 18.01 5.50 5.88
C LYS A 236 18.21 6.68 4.91
N SER A 237 19.25 6.61 4.07
CA SER A 237 19.54 7.58 3.01
C SER A 237 19.46 6.90 1.65
N SER A 238 19.12 7.67 0.61
CA SER A 238 19.15 7.21 -0.77
C SER A 238 20.13 8.09 -1.53
N ASN A 239 21.11 7.46 -2.16
CA ASN A 239 22.08 8.12 -3.02
C ASN A 239 22.03 7.46 -4.39
N ARG A 240 22.09 8.27 -5.43
CA ARG A 240 22.16 7.78 -6.81
C ARG A 240 23.57 8.04 -7.34
N TYR A 241 24.25 6.96 -7.70
CA TYR A 241 25.60 6.95 -8.25
C TYR A 241 25.50 6.56 -9.73
N GLU A 242 25.79 7.52 -10.61
CA GLU A 242 25.74 7.30 -12.07
C GLU A 242 27.06 7.70 -12.72
N ASP A 243 27.37 7.06 -13.85
CA ASP A 243 28.43 7.48 -14.78
C ASP A 243 29.82 7.62 -14.11
N PHE A 244 30.17 6.67 -13.24
CA PHE A 244 31.46 6.65 -12.56
C PHE A 244 32.37 5.53 -13.08
N SER A 245 33.68 5.78 -13.03
CA SER A 245 34.69 4.77 -13.33
C SER A 245 35.72 4.67 -12.21
N VAL A 246 36.10 3.44 -11.86
CA VAL A 246 37.17 3.13 -10.92
C VAL A 246 38.24 2.36 -11.68
N SER A 247 39.49 2.83 -11.65
CA SER A 247 40.58 2.26 -12.45
C SER A 247 41.90 2.20 -11.69
N GLY A 248 42.85 1.41 -12.19
CA GLY A 248 44.16 1.22 -11.57
C GLY A 248 44.10 0.28 -10.37
N ASP A 249 44.79 0.63 -9.27
CA ASP A 249 44.74 -0.09 -7.98
C ASP A 249 43.84 0.63 -6.96
N ALA A 250 42.82 1.37 -7.44
CA ALA A 250 41.96 2.18 -6.59
C ALA A 250 40.92 1.33 -5.83
N THR A 251 40.67 1.68 -4.57
CA THR A 251 39.60 1.09 -3.74
C THR A 251 38.56 2.15 -3.40
N THR A 252 37.31 1.93 -3.82
CA THR A 252 36.20 2.88 -3.66
C THR A 252 35.02 2.21 -2.96
N HIS A 253 34.33 2.96 -2.10
CA HIS A 253 33.07 2.56 -1.49
C HIS A 253 31.98 3.53 -1.92
N LEU A 254 30.82 3.01 -2.30
CA LEU A 254 29.63 3.79 -2.58
C LEU A 254 28.49 3.26 -1.71
N GLY A 255 27.98 4.13 -0.83
CA GLY A 255 26.97 3.82 0.18
C GLY A 255 27.31 4.48 1.51
N ASN A 256 26.51 4.22 2.54
CA ASN A 256 26.80 4.74 3.88
C ASN A 256 27.83 3.84 4.59
N MET A 257 28.78 4.46 5.29
CA MET A 257 29.72 3.75 6.16
C MET A 257 29.41 4.01 7.63
N TYR A 258 29.18 2.94 8.38
CA TYR A 258 28.80 2.98 9.79
C TYR A 258 29.91 2.44 10.69
N GLY A 259 30.41 3.31 11.57
CA GLY A 259 31.49 2.97 12.52
C GLY A 259 32.84 2.66 11.86
N LYS A 260 32.99 2.88 10.55
CA LYS A 260 34.25 2.75 9.82
C LYS A 260 34.87 4.13 9.60
N ASN A 261 36.19 4.22 9.76
CA ASN A 261 36.92 5.43 9.42
C ASN A 261 37.14 5.47 7.89
N VAL A 262 36.79 6.58 7.24
CA VAL A 262 36.91 6.74 5.77
C VAL A 262 38.36 6.56 5.31
N PHE A 263 39.34 6.85 6.17
CA PHE A 263 40.76 6.71 5.89
C PHE A 263 41.29 5.27 5.96
N ASP A 264 40.64 4.35 6.68
CA ASP A 264 41.07 2.95 6.77
C ASP A 264 40.64 2.18 5.53
N TYR A 265 39.44 2.47 5.02
CA TYR A 265 38.93 1.91 3.78
C TYR A 265 39.79 2.29 2.56
N ALA A 266 40.24 3.55 2.47
CA ALA A 266 41.13 4.02 1.40
C ALA A 266 42.53 3.38 1.41
N ARG A 267 42.92 2.71 2.51
CA ARG A 267 44.22 2.04 2.67
C ARG A 267 44.16 0.53 2.52
N GLY A 268 42.99 -0.04 2.21
CA GLY A 268 42.80 -1.49 2.08
C GLY A 268 43.04 -2.26 3.38
N LYS A 269 42.76 -1.64 4.54
CA LYS A 269 42.91 -2.24 5.87
C LYS A 269 41.56 -2.53 6.53
#